data_AF-A0A1H1ZXX3-F1
#
_entry.id   AF-A0A1H1ZXX3-F1
#
_cell.length_a   1.000
_cell.length_b   1.000
_cell.length_c   1.000
_cell.angle_alpha   90.00
_cell.angle_beta   90.00
_cell.angle_gamma   90.00
#
_symmetry.space_group_name_H-M   'P 1'
#
loop_
_entity.id
_entity.type
_entity.pdbx_description
1 polymer ?
#
loop_
_entity_poly.entity_id
_entity_poly.type
_entity_poly.pdbx_seq_one_letter_code
_entity_poly.pdbx_strand_id
1 'polypeptide(L)'
;MKVFVPPFVGFAIFGVIVLLQSIFYPTHMSDMGKGNLHAFMACFYYCWPLYFITALLTQGLIAIPVWRYVEDRSMLAKDMTVIIICSICFLLAANIAYIIWDEHTGRLHLIWLTAMMLMIQLIYWIINSFVMLMLEGKVKVKVKMPVKRKAKNTQAPE
;
A
#
# COMPACT_ATOMS: atom_id res chain seq x y z
N MET A 1 1.87 -10.05 11.35
CA MET A 1 0.97 -8.88 11.46
C MET A 1 1.32 -7.75 10.49
N LYS A 2 2.59 -7.31 10.38
CA LYS A 2 3.02 -6.21 9.47
C LYS A 2 2.74 -6.45 7.97
N VAL A 3 2.60 -7.70 7.53
CA VAL A 3 2.28 -8.10 6.14
C VAL A 3 0.77 -8.04 5.85
N PHE A 4 -0.08 -8.21 6.86
CA PHE A 4 -1.52 -8.41 6.67
C PHE A 4 -2.35 -7.19 7.06
N VAL A 5 -2.01 -6.55 8.18
CA VAL A 5 -2.83 -5.47 8.75
C VAL A 5 -2.90 -4.25 7.82
N PRO A 6 -1.79 -3.75 7.25
CA PRO A 6 -1.86 -2.61 6.34
C PRO A 6 -2.72 -2.85 5.08
N PRO A 7 -2.53 -3.93 4.30
CA PRO A 7 -3.39 -4.20 3.15
C PRO A 7 -4.83 -4.51 3.57
N PHE A 8 -5.07 -5.17 4.71
CA PHE A 8 -6.43 -5.38 5.22
C PHE A 8 -7.15 -4.06 5.52
N VAL A 9 -6.49 -3.12 6.19
CA VAL A 9 -7.08 -1.81 6.51
C VAL A 9 -7.38 -1.02 5.23
N GLY A 10 -6.41 -0.96 4.31
CA GLY A 10 -6.61 -0.29 3.02
C GLY A 10 -7.74 -0.91 2.20
N PHE A 11 -7.78 -2.24 2.15
CA PHE A 11 -8.81 -3.00 1.43
C PHE A 11 -10.19 -2.84 2.06
N ALA A 12 -10.29 -2.83 3.39
CA ALA A 12 -11.55 -2.63 4.09
C ALA A 12 -12.11 -1.23 3.86
N ILE A 13 -11.27 -0.18 3.95
CA ILE A 13 -11.68 1.20 3.67
C ILE A 13 -12.19 1.32 2.23
N PHE A 14 -11.42 0.82 1.26
CA PHE A 14 -11.80 0.89 -0.15
C PHE A 14 -13.05 0.06 -0.44
N GLY A 15 -13.17 -1.14 0.15
CA GLY A 15 -14.35 -1.99 0.04
C GLY A 15 -15.62 -1.36 0.60
N VAL A 16 -15.52 -0.67 1.75
CA VAL A 16 -16.66 0.10 2.30
C VAL A 16 -17.07 1.22 1.34
N ILE A 17 -16.10 1.96 0.78
CA ILE A 17 -16.40 3.01 -0.20
C ILE A 17 -17.12 2.42 -1.41
N VAL A 18 -16.62 1.32 -1.98
CA VAL A 18 -17.23 0.67 -3.15
C VAL A 18 -18.62 0.13 -2.84
N LEU A 19 -18.82 -0.48 -1.66
CA LEU A 19 -20.12 -0.97 -1.22
C LEU A 19 -21.14 0.14 -0.99
N LEU A 20 -20.72 1.26 -0.38
CA LEU A 20 -21.60 2.41 -0.22
C LEU A 20 -21.95 3.02 -1.59
N GLN A 21 -20.97 3.10 -2.50
CA GLN A 21 -21.18 3.63 -3.84
C GLN A 21 -22.13 2.74 -4.65
N SER A 22 -22.01 1.42 -4.55
CA SER A 22 -22.88 0.48 -5.28
C SER A 22 -24.34 0.53 -4.85
N ILE A 23 -24.65 1.00 -3.64
CA ILE A 23 -26.02 1.24 -3.18
C ILE A 23 -26.65 2.43 -3.92
N PHE A 24 -25.88 3.49 -4.18
CA PHE A 24 -26.37 4.69 -4.87
C PHE A 24 -26.26 4.59 -6.40
N TYR A 25 -25.24 3.89 -6.90
CA TYR A 25 -24.97 3.69 -8.32
C TYR A 25 -24.69 2.20 -8.57
N PRO A 26 -25.69 1.42 -8.99
CA PRO A 26 -25.53 -0.02 -9.12
C PRO A 26 -24.49 -0.36 -10.18
N THR A 27 -23.41 -1.02 -9.76
CA THR A 27 -22.30 -1.45 -10.61
C THR A 27 -22.68 -2.68 -11.43
N HIS A 28 -22.52 -2.62 -12.75
CA HIS A 28 -22.77 -3.76 -13.63
C HIS A 28 -21.47 -4.31 -14.21
N MET A 29 -21.47 -5.62 -14.51
CA MET A 29 -20.29 -6.27 -15.11
C MET A 29 -19.93 -5.66 -16.47
N SER A 30 -20.93 -5.14 -17.20
CA SER A 30 -20.76 -4.39 -18.45
C SER A 30 -20.05 -3.05 -18.31
N ASP A 31 -19.87 -2.54 -17.09
CA ASP A 31 -19.16 -1.29 -16.85
C ASP A 31 -17.65 -1.47 -16.74
N MET A 32 -17.17 -2.71 -16.61
CA MET A 32 -15.74 -3.02 -16.65
C MET A 32 -15.14 -2.58 -17.98
N GLY A 33 -13.96 -1.96 -17.92
CA GLY A 33 -13.22 -1.54 -19.12
C GLY A 33 -13.62 -0.18 -19.70
N LYS A 34 -14.67 0.50 -19.21
CA LYS A 34 -15.09 1.83 -19.70
C LYS A 34 -14.15 2.99 -19.34
N GLY A 35 -12.97 2.71 -18.78
CA GLY A 35 -11.95 3.72 -18.48
C GLY A 35 -12.41 4.86 -17.56
N ASN A 36 -13.38 4.62 -16.67
CA ASN A 36 -13.89 5.63 -15.74
C ASN A 36 -13.85 5.10 -14.29
N LEU A 37 -14.07 5.98 -13.31
CA LEU A 37 -14.02 5.60 -11.89
C LEU A 37 -15.02 4.49 -11.55
N HIS A 38 -16.19 4.52 -12.19
CA HIS A 38 -17.22 3.51 -12.01
C HIS A 38 -16.78 2.13 -12.52
N ALA A 39 -16.09 2.07 -13.66
CA ALA A 39 -15.49 0.85 -14.21
C ALA A 39 -14.43 0.27 -13.25
N PHE A 40 -13.65 1.14 -12.60
CA PHE A 40 -12.68 0.73 -11.59
C PHE A 40 -13.36 0.14 -10.35
N MET A 41 -14.44 0.76 -9.88
CA MET A 41 -15.26 0.23 -8.77
C MET A 41 -15.93 -1.10 -9.14
N ALA A 42 -16.44 -1.25 -10.37
CA ALA A 42 -16.97 -2.51 -10.86
C ALA A 42 -15.89 -3.60 -10.90
N CYS A 43 -14.72 -3.32 -11.46
CA CYS A 43 -13.58 -4.25 -11.42
C CYS A 43 -13.22 -4.66 -9.99
N PHE A 44 -13.14 -3.70 -9.06
CA PHE A 44 -12.87 -4.01 -7.67
C PHE A 44 -13.95 -4.90 -7.06
N TYR A 45 -15.24 -4.60 -7.29
CA TYR A 45 -16.36 -5.34 -6.70
C TYR A 45 -16.37 -6.82 -7.12
N TYR A 46 -16.13 -7.13 -8.40
CA TYR A 46 -16.16 -8.51 -8.90
C TYR A 46 -14.82 -9.25 -8.75
N CYS A 47 -13.69 -8.55 -8.82
CA CYS A 47 -12.34 -9.15 -8.71
C CYS A 47 -11.69 -8.92 -7.35
N TRP A 48 -12.49 -8.58 -6.33
CA TRP A 48 -12.01 -8.23 -4.99
C TRP A 48 -11.01 -9.24 -4.38
N PRO A 49 -11.16 -10.58 -4.51
CA PRO A 49 -10.21 -11.52 -3.91
C PRO A 49 -8.83 -11.43 -4.58
N LEU A 50 -8.81 -11.19 -5.89
CA LEU A 50 -7.58 -11.04 -6.67
C LEU A 50 -6.82 -9.78 -6.22
N TYR A 51 -7.53 -8.66 -6.07
CA TYR A 51 -6.96 -7.41 -5.55
C TYR A 51 -6.43 -7.55 -4.13
N PHE A 52 -7.08 -8.36 -3.30
CA PHE A 52 -6.60 -8.60 -1.93
C PHE A 52 -5.30 -9.41 -1.92
N ILE A 53 -5.22 -10.48 -2.74
CA ILE A 53 -4.01 -11.30 -2.86
C ILE A 53 -2.85 -10.45 -3.39
N THR A 54 -3.07 -9.65 -4.44
CA THR A 54 -2.02 -8.78 -4.98
C THR A 54 -1.57 -7.75 -3.95
N ALA A 55 -2.48 -7.16 -3.16
CA ALA A 55 -2.12 -6.26 -2.07
C ALA A 55 -1.26 -6.93 -1.00
N LEU A 56 -1.54 -8.19 -0.64
CA LEU A 56 -0.70 -8.96 0.28
C LEU A 56 0.70 -9.21 -0.29
N LEU A 57 0.80 -9.56 -1.57
CA LEU A 57 2.08 -9.75 -2.25
C LEU A 57 2.88 -8.44 -2.31
N THR A 58 2.26 -7.34 -2.71
CA THR A 58 2.89 -6.01 -2.74
C THR A 58 3.39 -5.61 -1.34
N GLN A 59 2.61 -5.90 -0.30
CA GLN A 59 3.03 -5.61 1.07
C GLN A 59 4.26 -6.44 1.48
N GLY A 60 4.25 -7.74 1.19
CA GLY A 60 5.33 -8.66 1.55
C GLY A 60 6.63 -8.40 0.77
N LEU A 61 6.52 -8.21 -0.55
CA LEU A 61 7.66 -8.15 -1.46
C LEU A 61 8.24 -6.74 -1.64
N ILE A 62 7.43 -5.70 -1.49
CA ILE A 62 7.83 -4.32 -1.81
C ILE A 62 7.77 -3.46 -0.55
N ALA A 63 6.62 -3.36 0.11
CA ALA A 63 6.45 -2.37 1.18
C ALA A 63 7.34 -2.64 2.40
N ILE A 64 7.45 -3.89 2.86
CA ILE A 64 8.31 -4.25 4.00
C ILE A 64 9.81 -4.02 3.75
N PRO A 65 10.41 -4.50 2.64
CA PRO A 65 11.83 -4.25 2.40
C PRO A 65 12.12 -2.76 2.20
N VAL A 66 11.24 -2.02 1.52
CA VAL A 66 11.34 -0.56 1.41
C VAL A 66 11.28 0.08 2.80
N TRP A 67 10.34 -0.32 3.65
CA TRP A 67 10.19 0.22 5.00
C TRP A 67 11.45 0.02 5.85
N ARG A 68 12.00 -1.20 5.85
CA ARG A 68 13.25 -1.52 6.57
C ARG A 68 14.44 -0.72 6.02
N TYR A 69 14.51 -0.58 4.69
CA TYR A 69 15.56 0.21 4.05
C TYR A 69 15.51 1.69 4.46
N VAL A 70 14.30 2.24 4.61
CA VAL A 70 14.07 3.63 5.00
C VAL A 70 14.33 3.85 6.50
N GLU A 71 13.96 2.90 7.37
CA GLU A 71 14.12 3.05 8.83
C GLU A 71 15.58 3.27 9.24
N ASP A 72 16.52 2.55 8.63
CA ASP A 72 17.95 2.55 8.98
C ASP A 72 18.78 3.69 8.36
N ARG A 73 18.16 4.59 7.59
CA ARG A 73 18.87 5.61 6.77
C ARG A 73 18.61 7.05 7.23
N SER A 74 19.50 7.95 6.83
CA SER A 74 19.40 9.40 7.07
C SER A 74 18.18 10.02 6.37
N MET A 75 17.69 11.17 6.86
CA MET A 75 16.50 11.85 6.30
C MET A 75 16.58 12.05 4.79
N LEU A 76 17.76 12.41 4.27
CA LEU A 76 18.00 12.62 2.84
C LEU A 76 17.77 11.36 1.99
N ALA A 77 18.13 10.18 2.51
CA ALA A 77 17.87 8.92 1.83
C ALA A 77 16.39 8.49 1.91
N LYS A 78 15.65 8.95 2.94
CA LYS A 78 14.20 8.75 3.04
C LYS A 78 13.47 9.53 1.95
N ASP A 79 13.83 10.81 1.76
CA ASP A 79 13.25 11.67 0.73
C ASP A 79 13.50 11.11 -0.67
N MET A 80 14.73 10.66 -0.96
CA MET A 80 15.06 10.01 -2.23
C MET A 80 14.26 8.72 -2.46
N THR A 81 14.01 7.93 -1.41
CA THR A 81 13.20 6.71 -1.52
C THR A 81 11.75 7.05 -1.84
N VAL A 82 11.18 8.09 -1.23
CA VAL A 82 9.83 8.57 -1.54
C VAL A 82 9.73 9.03 -2.98
N ILE A 83 10.71 9.80 -3.48
CA ILE A 83 10.74 10.27 -4.87
C ILE A 83 10.76 9.09 -5.85
N ILE A 84 11.58 8.07 -5.59
CA ILE A 84 11.67 6.87 -6.43
C ILE A 84 10.33 6.12 -6.45
N ILE A 85 9.70 5.93 -5.29
CA ILE A 85 8.40 5.26 -5.19
C ILE A 85 7.33 6.04 -5.95
N CYS A 86 7.26 7.36 -5.75
CA CYS A 86 6.32 8.23 -6.46
C CYS A 86 6.53 8.17 -7.98
N SER A 87 7.79 8.14 -8.43
CA SER A 87 8.13 8.03 -9.85
C SER A 87 7.70 6.69 -10.45
N ILE A 88 7.93 5.58 -9.73
CA ILE A 88 7.48 4.24 -10.15
C ILE A 88 5.95 4.19 -10.20
N CYS A 89 5.27 4.75 -9.19
CA CYS A 89 3.81 4.81 -9.15
C CYS A 89 3.26 5.64 -10.32
N PHE A 90 3.89 6.76 -10.66
CA PHE A 90 3.53 7.58 -11.81
C PHE A 90 3.69 6.82 -13.12
N LEU A 91 4.84 6.15 -13.33
CA LEU A 91 5.07 5.37 -14.54
C LEU A 91 4.07 4.23 -14.69
N LEU A 92 3.76 3.50 -13.62
CA LEU A 92 2.77 2.44 -13.64
C LEU A 92 1.35 2.98 -13.92
N ALA A 93 0.97 4.07 -13.24
CA ALA A 93 -0.33 4.71 -13.45
C ALA A 93 -0.47 5.20 -14.89
N ALA A 94 0.56 5.83 -15.46
CA ALA A 94 0.55 6.32 -16.83
C ALA A 94 0.49 5.18 -17.85
N ASN A 95 1.24 4.09 -17.64
CA ASN A 95 1.22 2.93 -18.53
C ASN A 95 -0.15 2.23 -18.52
N ILE A 96 -0.69 1.97 -17.33
CA ILE A 96 -2.03 1.35 -17.20
C ILE A 96 -3.08 2.27 -17.81
N ALA A 97 -2.98 3.58 -17.55
CA ALA A 97 -3.92 4.53 -18.11
C ALA A 97 -3.86 4.59 -19.64
N TYR A 98 -2.65 4.52 -20.21
CA TYR A 98 -2.47 4.48 -21.67
C TYR A 98 -3.07 3.21 -22.29
N ILE A 99 -2.93 2.04 -21.65
CA ILE A 99 -3.51 0.77 -22.14
C ILE A 99 -5.04 0.80 -22.11
N ILE A 100 -5.63 1.42 -21.08
CA ILE A 100 -7.09 1.50 -20.90
C ILE A 100 -7.72 2.62 -21.74
N TRP A 101 -6.93 3.61 -22.14
CA TRP A 101 -7.42 4.79 -22.81
C TRP A 101 -7.91 4.48 -24.23
N ASP A 102 -9.14 4.92 -24.50
CA ASP A 102 -9.70 4.94 -25.85
C ASP A 102 -9.36 6.27 -26.54
N GLU A 103 -8.68 6.18 -27.68
CA GLU A 103 -8.22 7.32 -28.48
C GLU A 103 -9.38 8.27 -28.86
N HIS A 104 -10.61 7.75 -28.99
CA HIS A 104 -11.80 8.54 -29.32
C HIS A 104 -12.22 9.52 -28.21
N THR A 105 -11.88 9.24 -26.96
CA THR A 105 -12.25 10.06 -25.79
C THR A 105 -11.35 11.30 -25.59
N GLY A 106 -10.25 11.39 -26.35
CA GLY A 106 -9.33 12.53 -26.32
C GLY A 106 -8.32 12.52 -25.17
N ARG A 107 -7.26 13.32 -25.31
CA ARG A 107 -6.08 13.33 -24.41
C ARG A 107 -6.39 13.81 -22.99
N LEU A 108 -7.45 14.61 -22.80
CA LEU A 108 -7.86 15.09 -21.49
C LEU A 108 -8.34 13.94 -20.59
N HIS A 109 -9.02 12.94 -21.17
CA HIS A 109 -9.47 11.74 -20.46
C HIS A 109 -8.30 10.90 -19.96
N LEU A 110 -7.25 10.75 -20.79
CA LEU A 110 -6.02 10.05 -20.42
C LEU A 110 -5.34 10.68 -19.20
N ILE A 111 -5.25 12.02 -19.16
CA ILE A 111 -4.65 12.75 -18.04
C ILE A 111 -5.47 12.53 -16.76
N TRP A 112 -6.80 12.65 -16.85
CA TRP A 112 -7.69 12.40 -15.70
C TRP A 112 -7.58 10.98 -15.17
N LEU A 113 -7.54 9.99 -16.05
CA LEU A 113 -7.42 8.58 -15.68
C LEU A 113 -6.07 8.30 -15.04
N THR A 114 -4.99 8.84 -15.60
CA THR A 114 -3.64 8.76 -15.02
C THR A 114 -3.59 9.39 -13.63
N ALA A 115 -4.16 10.59 -13.47
CA ALA A 115 -4.20 11.31 -12.20
C ALA A 115 -5.00 10.54 -11.14
N MET A 116 -6.12 9.93 -11.52
CA MET A 116 -6.93 9.10 -10.62
C MET A 116 -6.19 7.85 -10.16
N MET A 117 -5.55 7.12 -11.09
CA MET A 117 -4.76 5.93 -10.75
C MET A 117 -3.57 6.28 -9.84
N LEU A 118 -2.89 7.38 -10.12
CA LEU A 118 -1.81 7.89 -9.28
C LEU A 118 -2.32 8.26 -7.88
N MET A 119 -3.45 8.94 -7.78
CA MET A 119 -4.05 9.35 -6.50
C MET A 119 -4.36 8.13 -5.62
N ILE A 120 -4.98 7.09 -6.19
CA ILE A 120 -5.29 5.84 -5.48
C ILE A 120 -3.99 5.19 -4.97
N GLN A 121 -2.96 5.14 -5.82
CA GLN A 121 -1.67 4.55 -5.46
C GLN A 121 -0.96 5.33 -4.33
N LEU A 122 -1.02 6.66 -4.36
CA LEU A 122 -0.45 7.51 -3.32
C LEU A 122 -1.20 7.38 -1.99
N ILE A 123 -2.54 7.37 -2.03
CA ILE A 123 -3.37 7.16 -0.83
C ILE A 123 -3.05 5.81 -0.20
N TYR A 124 -2.89 4.75 -1.01
CA TYR A 124 -2.46 3.44 -0.52
C TYR A 124 -1.13 3.53 0.24
N TRP A 125 -0.11 4.19 -0.32
CA TRP A 125 1.19 4.35 0.33
C TRP A 125 1.12 5.16 1.63
N ILE A 126 0.28 6.18 1.68
CA ILE A 126 0.05 7.00 2.88
C ILE A 126 -0.57 6.13 3.98
N ILE A 127 -1.68 5.44 3.69
CA ILE A 127 -2.37 4.56 4.65
C ILE A 127 -1.41 3.47 5.13
N ASN A 128 -0.68 2.84 4.20
CA ASN A 128 0.25 1.77 4.52
C ASN A 128 1.37 2.25 5.47
N SER A 129 1.99 3.39 5.15
CA SER A 129 3.03 4.00 5.98
C SER A 129 2.49 4.39 7.36
N PHE A 130 1.29 4.97 7.41
CA PHE A 130 0.63 5.33 8.66
C PHE A 130 0.36 4.10 9.55
N VAL A 131 -0.17 3.01 8.98
CA VAL A 131 -0.41 1.77 9.73
C VAL A 131 0.90 1.14 10.19
N MET A 132 1.95 1.17 9.36
CA MET A 132 3.28 0.69 9.74
C MET A 132 3.87 1.48 10.92
N LEU A 133 3.75 2.82 10.91
CA LEU A 133 4.14 3.67 12.04
C LEU A 133 3.37 3.31 13.32
N MET A 134 2.05 3.12 13.23
CA MET A 134 1.25 2.74 14.39
C MET A 134 1.64 1.36 14.96
N LEU A 135 1.95 0.41 14.09
CA LEU A 135 2.39 -0.93 14.50
C LEU A 135 3.77 -0.87 15.18
N GLU A 136 4.70 -0.06 14.69
CA GLU A 136 6.03 0.07 15.30
C GLU A 136 6.02 0.88 16.60
N GLY A 137 5.21 1.93 16.68
CA GLY A 137 4.98 2.68 17.92
C GLY A 137 4.44 1.79 19.04
N LYS A 138 3.61 0.79 18.72
CA LYS A 138 3.15 -0.21 19.69
C LYS A 138 4.16 -1.34 19.97
N VAL A 139 5.04 -1.68 19.02
CA VAL A 139 6.04 -2.75 19.17
C VAL A 139 7.23 -2.33 20.04
N LYS A 140 7.55 -1.03 20.16
CA LYS A 140 8.60 -0.55 21.10
C LYS A 140 8.24 -0.70 22.59
N VAL A 141 7.03 -1.17 22.93
CA VAL A 141 6.54 -1.27 24.34
C VAL A 141 6.73 -2.67 24.97
N LYS A 142 7.21 -3.69 24.25
CA LYS A 142 7.56 -5.01 24.83
C LYS A 142 8.79 -5.53 24.07
N VAL A 143 9.96 -5.82 24.64
CA VAL A 143 10.28 -6.48 25.91
C VAL A 143 11.68 -6.00 26.35
N LYS A 144 11.79 -5.26 27.47
CA LYS A 144 13.05 -5.24 28.25
C LYS A 144 13.12 -6.59 28.97
N MET A 145 13.81 -7.58 28.40
CA MET A 145 14.23 -8.72 29.22
C MET A 145 15.31 -8.21 30.17
N PRO A 146 15.23 -8.47 31.49
CA PRO A 146 16.30 -8.13 32.39
C PRO A 146 17.54 -8.93 31.99
N VAL A 147 18.57 -8.20 31.59
CA VAL A 147 19.94 -8.69 31.45
C VAL A 147 20.37 -9.24 32.80
N LYS A 148 20.34 -10.57 33.00
CA LYS A 148 21.12 -11.21 34.06
C LYS A 148 22.59 -11.16 33.65
N ARG A 149 23.28 -10.08 34.03
CA ARG A 149 24.75 -10.02 34.04
C ARG A 149 25.25 -10.90 35.19
N LYS A 150 26.17 -11.81 34.80
CA LYS A 150 27.01 -12.76 35.56
C LYS A 150 27.44 -12.32 36.96
N ALA A 151 27.46 -13.27 37.89
CA ALA A 151 28.48 -13.31 38.94
C ALA A 151 29.51 -14.39 38.57
N LYS A 152 30.74 -13.94 38.30
CA LYS A 152 31.96 -14.73 38.14
C LYS A 152 32.66 -14.68 39.50
N ASN A 153 32.94 -15.82 40.13
CA ASN A 153 34.15 -16.12 40.93
C ASN A 153 33.91 -17.32 41.84
N THR A 154 34.49 -18.46 41.50
CA THR A 154 35.02 -19.38 42.51
C THR A 154 36.48 -19.59 42.16
N GLN A 155 37.32 -18.96 42.96
CA GLN A 155 38.75 -19.20 43.05
C GLN A 155 38.98 -20.65 43.50
N ALA A 156 39.91 -21.36 42.86
CA ALA A 156 40.78 -22.32 43.55
C ALA A 156 41.76 -21.50 44.43
N PRO A 157 42.24 -21.98 45.60
CA PRO A 157 42.98 -23.24 45.75
C PRO A 157 42.70 -24.01 47.06
N GLU A 158 43.08 -25.29 47.13
CA GLU A 158 43.97 -25.92 48.13
C GLU A 158 44.48 -27.26 47.54
#